data_AF-A0A6S7IEG8-F1
#
_entry.id   AF-A0A6S7IEG8-F1
#
_cell.length_a   1.000
_cell.length_b   1.000
_cell.length_c   1.000
_cell.angle_alpha   90.00
_cell.angle_beta   90.00
_cell.angle_gamma   90.00
#
_symmetry.space_group_name_H-M   'P 1'
#
loop_
_entity.id
_entity.type
_entity.pdbx_description
1 polymer ?
#
loop_
_entity_poly.entity_id
_entity_poly.type
_entity_poly.pdbx_seq_one_letter_code
_entity_poly.pdbx_strand_id
1 'polypeptide(L)'
;MKSLPESISKVFQEEGRWVLSKTGNRFSAIPFDQAHEQENKVVKSAGGAVGLTENPVAFRRWMLSGPETTRLLHQFESQYLEDSDERGGRLNHEMGLSAQKTFKQQMNKLVDVMRKMGNPFLDDFPELVTLDSRDCADDDVAKAVKNLDTLGQTQYREYVKTVIEDRTISIHNTIKRNNIPLYKKRPLRNKSKQTKKIAALQNNVALFAQLYIAMQSRNADLEEFFSHEVQPFPPSLSEFGNLRLPSAKSELLKCLIPSTQAEPPTQFDCSVLDGAVVVHCLPVTGSNTFDDYAHNVFIPHLSRQRSTRVDVVWDTYIPNSLKESTREKRGKGVRRKVDGGTPVISIGSATAMTNCTHEEADTRIVVHILHAIQVEKAKTVLVRTVDNDVLVILRLPVFHALTGCDTTSGFFGKGKKSAWQAWEIFPEVTPTFEMLAKTPFMQLTTDSPLFKQIERYTVIMYDKLSPLSDINLTRMELFCKNGRTMDKLPPTQDALLQHVRRAVFQAGIWTVSDQPQPHVPSPGQFSWSEDDGKWVPKWITILEVSKAC
;
A
#
# COMPACT_ATOMS: atom_id res chain seq x y z
N MET A 1 10.53 -38.19 41.58
CA MET A 1 9.55 -38.67 42.58
C MET A 1 10.04 -39.85 43.44
N LYS A 2 10.92 -40.74 42.95
CA LYS A 2 11.46 -41.88 43.73
C LYS A 2 12.26 -41.54 45.01
N SER A 3 12.48 -40.26 45.28
CA SER A 3 13.21 -39.75 46.45
C SER A 3 12.31 -39.09 47.50
N LEU A 4 11.00 -39.01 47.26
CA LEU A 4 10.06 -38.44 48.24
C LEU A 4 9.70 -39.51 49.29
N PRO A 5 9.55 -39.13 50.57
CA PRO A 5 9.05 -40.03 51.61
C PRO A 5 7.78 -40.75 51.16
N GLU A 6 7.65 -42.02 51.52
CA GLU A 6 6.60 -42.92 51.01
C GLU A 6 5.19 -42.39 51.31
N SER A 7 5.00 -41.74 52.47
CA SER A 7 3.76 -41.04 52.84
C SER A 7 3.38 -39.92 51.89
N ILE A 8 4.37 -39.18 51.35
CA ILE A 8 4.15 -38.09 50.40
C ILE A 8 3.90 -38.65 49.00
N SER A 9 4.68 -39.64 48.56
CA SER A 9 4.47 -40.28 47.26
C SER A 9 3.06 -40.88 47.14
N LYS A 10 2.55 -41.48 48.21
CA LYS A 10 1.21 -42.08 48.24
C LYS A 10 0.10 -41.03 48.03
N VAL A 11 0.16 -39.90 48.74
CA VAL A 11 -0.81 -38.79 48.59
C VAL A 11 -0.74 -38.18 47.18
N PHE A 12 0.46 -38.03 46.61
CA PHE A 12 0.63 -37.47 45.26
C PHE A 12 0.15 -38.39 44.14
N GLN A 13 0.40 -39.70 44.25
CA GLN A 13 0.08 -40.67 43.20
C GLN A 13 -1.33 -41.24 43.30
N GLU A 14 -1.82 -41.51 44.51
CA GLU A 14 -3.10 -42.19 44.71
C GLU A 14 -4.26 -41.22 44.95
N GLU A 15 -4.04 -40.07 45.61
CA GLU A 15 -5.10 -39.10 45.90
C GLU A 15 -5.19 -37.94 44.90
N GLY A 16 -4.23 -37.81 43.98
CA GLY A 16 -4.27 -36.80 42.91
C GLY A 16 -4.30 -35.34 43.38
N ARG A 17 -3.87 -35.07 44.63
CA ARG A 17 -3.84 -33.73 45.20
C ARG A 17 -2.61 -32.97 44.70
N TRP A 18 -2.69 -32.39 43.50
CA TRP A 18 -1.63 -31.57 42.87
C TRP A 18 -1.79 -30.07 43.11
N VAL A 19 -2.92 -29.67 43.66
CA VAL A 19 -3.34 -28.29 43.79
C VAL A 19 -3.88 -28.03 45.18
N LEU A 20 -3.74 -26.80 45.65
CA LEU A 20 -4.33 -26.34 46.90
C LEU A 20 -5.18 -25.10 46.64
N SER A 21 -6.26 -24.98 47.40
CA SER A 21 -7.12 -23.80 47.38
C SER A 21 -6.86 -22.98 48.64
N LYS A 22 -6.34 -21.76 48.48
CA LYS A 22 -6.15 -20.82 49.60
C LYS A 22 -7.47 -20.21 50.08
N THR A 23 -8.53 -20.33 49.30
CA THR A 23 -9.87 -19.79 49.58
C THR A 23 -10.94 -20.86 49.35
N GLY A 24 -12.11 -20.70 49.96
CA GLY A 24 -13.26 -21.58 49.73
C GLY A 24 -13.96 -21.38 48.37
N ASN A 25 -13.45 -20.50 47.50
CA ASN A 25 -14.07 -20.18 46.22
C ASN A 25 -13.89 -21.32 45.20
N ARG A 26 -14.90 -21.55 44.36
CA ARG A 26 -14.81 -22.50 43.24
C ARG A 26 -13.77 -22.03 42.21
N PHE A 27 -13.04 -22.97 41.61
CA PHE A 27 -11.98 -22.71 40.62
C PHE A 27 -10.79 -21.87 41.14
N SER A 28 -10.52 -21.93 42.45
CA SER A 28 -9.39 -21.22 43.09
C SER A 28 -8.15 -22.08 43.31
N ALA A 29 -8.18 -23.33 42.86
CA ALA A 29 -7.12 -24.29 43.09
C ALA A 29 -5.88 -23.90 42.28
N ILE A 30 -4.74 -23.80 42.96
CA ILE A 30 -3.45 -23.45 42.37
C ILE A 30 -2.43 -24.58 42.59
N PRO A 31 -1.50 -24.80 41.64
CA PRO A 31 -0.37 -25.71 41.84
C PRO A 31 0.42 -25.40 43.12
N PHE A 32 0.94 -26.45 43.78
CA PHE A 32 1.67 -26.30 45.04
C PHE A 32 2.92 -25.42 44.95
N ASP A 33 3.64 -25.46 43.83
CA ASP A 33 4.82 -24.62 43.58
C ASP A 33 4.44 -23.13 43.57
N GLN A 34 3.36 -22.78 42.87
CA GLN A 34 2.84 -21.42 42.81
C GLN A 34 2.31 -20.96 44.17
N ALA A 35 1.66 -21.85 44.93
CA ALA A 35 1.22 -21.53 46.28
C ALA A 35 2.41 -21.29 47.23
N HIS A 36 3.45 -22.11 47.13
CA HIS A 36 4.67 -21.97 47.91
C HIS A 36 5.43 -20.68 47.54
N GLU A 37 5.43 -20.30 46.27
CA GLU A 37 5.96 -19.00 45.82
C GLU A 37 5.21 -17.83 46.45
N GLN A 38 3.87 -17.90 46.49
CA GLN A 38 3.05 -16.87 47.12
C GLN A 38 3.29 -16.77 48.63
N GLU A 39 3.42 -17.88 49.34
CA GLU A 39 3.78 -17.87 50.77
C GLU A 39 5.17 -17.27 51.01
N ASN A 40 6.15 -17.67 50.20
CA ASN A 40 7.48 -17.09 50.26
C ASN A 40 7.49 -15.58 49.97
N LYS A 41 6.58 -15.08 49.14
CA LYS A 41 6.45 -13.65 48.85
C LYS A 41 6.09 -12.85 50.10
N VAL A 42 5.29 -13.40 51.01
CA VAL A 42 4.89 -12.70 52.25
C VAL A 42 6.08 -12.47 53.19
N VAL A 43 7.07 -13.37 53.15
CA VAL A 43 8.28 -13.30 53.97
C VAL A 43 9.44 -12.56 53.26
N LYS A 44 9.33 -12.27 51.96
CA LYS A 44 10.36 -11.58 51.18
C LYS A 44 10.20 -10.06 51.27
N SER A 45 11.31 -9.35 51.42
CA SER A 45 11.34 -7.90 51.22
C SER A 45 11.39 -7.55 49.72
N ALA A 46 11.20 -6.28 49.37
CA ALA A 46 11.14 -5.79 47.98
C ALA A 46 12.36 -6.15 47.11
N GLY A 47 13.50 -6.55 47.70
CA GLY A 47 14.72 -6.95 46.99
C GLY A 47 14.83 -8.44 46.63
N GLY A 48 13.83 -9.27 46.94
CA GLY A 48 13.90 -10.72 46.70
C GLY A 48 14.82 -11.46 47.67
N ALA A 49 15.32 -12.63 47.29
CA ALA A 49 16.16 -13.50 48.14
C ALA A 49 17.68 -13.32 47.90
N VAL A 50 18.09 -12.29 47.16
CA VAL A 50 19.49 -12.09 46.74
C VAL A 50 20.37 -11.82 47.96
N GLY A 51 21.44 -12.60 48.13
CA GLY A 51 22.37 -12.53 49.28
C GLY A 51 21.84 -13.12 50.59
N LEU A 52 20.59 -13.56 50.62
CA LEU A 52 19.92 -14.05 51.82
C LEU A 52 20.15 -15.55 52.06
N THR A 53 20.24 -16.34 50.98
CA THR A 53 20.53 -17.78 51.02
C THR A 53 22.02 -18.10 51.18
N GLU A 54 22.90 -17.13 50.93
CA GLU A 54 24.36 -17.30 51.00
C GLU A 54 24.92 -17.05 52.40
N ASN A 55 24.13 -16.41 53.29
CA ASN A 55 24.49 -16.21 54.68
C ASN A 55 23.66 -17.14 55.59
N PRO A 56 24.28 -18.17 56.20
CA PRO A 56 23.56 -19.17 57.00
C PRO A 56 22.77 -18.60 58.18
N VAL A 57 23.25 -17.50 58.78
CA VAL A 57 22.60 -16.86 59.93
C VAL A 57 21.39 -16.04 59.46
N ALA A 58 21.53 -15.30 58.37
CA ALA A 58 20.43 -14.56 57.76
C ALA A 58 19.34 -15.50 57.24
N PHE A 59 19.74 -16.60 56.57
CA PHE A 59 18.85 -17.64 56.11
C PHE A 59 18.09 -18.29 57.26
N ARG A 60 18.78 -18.68 58.34
CA ARG A 60 18.14 -19.26 59.53
C ARG A 60 17.16 -18.29 60.20
N ARG A 61 17.53 -17.01 60.33
CA ARG A 61 16.64 -15.98 60.87
C ARG A 61 15.40 -15.81 59.99
N TRP A 62 15.56 -15.77 58.67
CA TRP A 62 14.44 -15.66 57.74
C TRP A 62 13.52 -16.88 57.79
N MET A 63 14.08 -18.10 57.79
CA MET A 63 13.32 -19.35 57.84
C MET A 63 12.57 -19.56 59.16
N LEU A 64 13.13 -19.15 60.30
CA LEU A 64 12.52 -19.38 61.61
C LEU A 64 11.67 -18.20 62.09
N SER A 65 12.19 -16.99 62.01
CA SER A 65 11.50 -15.80 62.54
C SER A 65 10.57 -15.13 61.53
N GLY A 66 10.81 -15.32 60.22
CA GLY A 66 9.98 -14.75 59.16
C GLY A 66 8.52 -15.21 59.23
N PRO A 67 8.24 -16.53 59.18
CA PRO A 67 6.88 -17.06 59.29
C PRO A 67 6.17 -16.62 60.58
N GLU A 68 6.87 -16.61 61.72
CA GLU A 68 6.28 -16.19 63.00
C GLU A 68 5.99 -14.69 63.05
N THR A 69 6.86 -13.85 62.46
CA THR A 69 6.62 -12.40 62.37
C THR A 69 5.43 -12.12 61.47
N THR A 70 5.33 -12.80 60.32
CA THR A 70 4.17 -12.73 59.42
C THR A 70 2.89 -13.22 60.11
N ARG A 71 2.96 -14.31 60.88
CA ARG A 71 1.81 -14.83 61.64
C ARG A 71 1.31 -13.82 62.68
N LEU A 72 2.24 -13.21 63.43
CA LEU A 72 1.90 -12.17 64.41
C LEU A 72 1.33 -10.92 63.74
N LEU A 73 1.89 -10.50 62.60
CA LEU A 73 1.38 -9.38 61.82
C LEU A 73 -0.06 -9.65 61.36
N HIS A 74 -0.32 -10.82 60.77
CA HIS A 74 -1.67 -11.19 60.35
C HIS A 74 -2.66 -11.34 61.50
N GLN A 75 -2.23 -11.84 62.66
CA GLN A 75 -3.07 -11.85 63.86
C GLN A 75 -3.43 -10.44 64.31
N PHE A 76 -2.44 -9.54 64.36
CA PHE A 76 -2.65 -8.14 64.70
C PHE A 76 -3.59 -7.45 63.70
N GLU A 77 -3.36 -7.61 62.39
CA GLU A 77 -4.23 -7.10 61.33
C GLU A 77 -5.66 -7.62 61.49
N SER A 78 -5.85 -8.93 61.68
CA SER A 78 -7.18 -9.52 61.80
C SER A 78 -7.98 -9.09 63.03
N GLN A 79 -7.28 -8.65 64.09
CA GLN A 79 -7.88 -8.38 65.39
C GLN A 79 -8.09 -6.88 65.63
N TYR A 80 -7.32 -6.01 64.95
CA TYR A 80 -7.32 -4.56 65.17
C TYR A 80 -7.60 -3.73 63.92
N LEU A 81 -7.54 -4.33 62.73
CA LEU A 81 -7.98 -3.69 61.49
C LEU A 81 -9.29 -4.38 61.08
N GLU A 82 -10.40 -3.65 61.09
CA GLU A 82 -11.61 -4.11 60.43
C GLU A 82 -11.31 -4.25 58.94
N ASP A 83 -11.12 -5.48 58.48
CA ASP A 83 -11.19 -5.79 57.07
C ASP A 83 -12.62 -5.44 56.61
N SER A 84 -12.77 -4.27 55.98
CA SER A 84 -14.00 -3.86 55.29
C SER A 84 -14.35 -4.77 54.11
N ASP A 85 -13.46 -5.72 53.80
CA ASP A 85 -13.68 -6.80 52.85
C ASP A 85 -13.99 -8.10 53.61
N GLU A 86 -15.28 -8.41 53.77
CA GLU A 86 -15.75 -9.74 54.15
C GLU A 86 -15.00 -10.80 53.32
N ARG A 87 -14.10 -11.57 53.95
CA ARG A 87 -13.35 -12.66 53.31
C ARG A 87 -14.24 -13.86 52.92
N GLY A 88 -15.56 -13.70 53.00
CA GLY A 88 -16.57 -14.67 52.59
C GLY A 88 -17.14 -14.36 51.21
N GLY A 89 -16.81 -15.18 50.21
CA GLY A 89 -17.69 -15.36 49.05
C GLY A 89 -17.59 -14.33 47.91
N ARG A 90 -16.39 -13.82 47.59
CA ARG A 90 -16.22 -13.17 46.26
C ARG A 90 -16.43 -14.23 45.17
N LEU A 91 -17.55 -14.14 44.45
CA LEU A 91 -17.81 -14.94 43.25
C LEU A 91 -16.67 -14.76 42.24
N ASN A 92 -16.36 -15.79 41.46
CA ASN A 92 -15.37 -15.71 40.38
C ASN A 92 -15.68 -14.50 39.48
N HIS A 93 -14.67 -13.74 39.06
CA HIS A 93 -14.80 -12.58 38.17
C HIS A 93 -15.67 -12.88 36.94
N GLU A 94 -15.53 -14.07 36.35
CA GLU A 94 -16.29 -14.53 35.19
C GLU A 94 -17.79 -14.75 35.48
N MET A 95 -18.15 -14.97 36.75
CA MET A 95 -19.53 -15.10 37.20
C MET A 95 -20.16 -13.75 37.55
N GLY A 96 -19.38 -12.67 37.56
CA GLY A 96 -19.87 -11.32 37.85
C GLY A 96 -20.82 -10.79 36.76
N LEU A 97 -21.80 -9.98 37.16
CA LEU A 97 -22.77 -9.37 36.25
C LEU A 97 -22.11 -8.57 35.11
N SER A 98 -20.96 -7.95 35.37
CA SER A 98 -20.21 -7.18 34.38
C SER A 98 -19.62 -8.06 33.26
N ALA A 99 -19.03 -9.21 33.62
CA ALA A 99 -18.53 -10.20 32.67
C ALA A 99 -19.67 -10.78 31.83
N GLN A 100 -20.78 -11.16 32.47
CA GLN A 100 -21.99 -11.65 31.77
C GLN A 100 -22.57 -10.61 30.81
N LYS A 101 -22.66 -9.33 31.22
CA LYS A 101 -23.13 -8.23 30.36
C LYS A 101 -22.20 -8.03 29.16
N THR A 102 -20.89 -8.08 29.38
CA THR A 102 -19.88 -7.96 28.32
C THR A 102 -19.99 -9.12 27.33
N PHE A 103 -20.12 -10.35 27.82
CA PHE A 103 -20.31 -11.53 27.00
C PHE A 103 -21.59 -11.43 26.15
N LYS A 104 -22.72 -11.03 26.75
CA LYS A 104 -23.98 -10.81 26.02
C LYS A 104 -23.81 -9.75 24.91
N GLN A 105 -23.12 -8.65 25.19
CA GLN A 105 -22.85 -7.62 24.18
C GLN A 105 -21.98 -8.15 23.04
N GLN A 106 -20.94 -8.94 23.34
CA GLN A 106 -20.08 -9.56 22.32
C GLN A 106 -20.86 -10.56 21.45
N MET A 107 -21.73 -11.39 22.05
CA MET A 107 -22.60 -12.31 21.32
C MET A 107 -23.58 -11.59 20.41
N ASN A 108 -24.23 -10.52 20.89
CA ASN A 108 -25.12 -9.73 20.04
C ASN A 108 -24.38 -9.12 18.84
N LYS A 109 -23.16 -8.60 19.05
CA LYS A 109 -22.33 -8.08 17.95
C LYS A 109 -22.00 -9.16 16.92
N LEU A 110 -21.66 -10.37 17.37
CA LEU A 110 -21.38 -11.50 16.48
C LEU A 110 -22.61 -11.87 15.65
N VAL A 111 -23.78 -11.97 16.29
CA VAL A 111 -25.06 -12.25 15.62
C VAL A 111 -25.40 -11.16 14.60
N ASP A 112 -25.20 -9.89 14.93
CA ASP A 112 -25.44 -8.78 14.01
C ASP A 112 -24.52 -8.84 12.78
N VAL A 113 -23.25 -9.21 12.95
CA VAL A 113 -22.32 -9.41 11.83
C VAL A 113 -22.77 -10.57 10.95
N MET A 114 -23.11 -11.73 11.52
CA MET A 114 -23.59 -12.89 10.75
C MET A 114 -24.91 -12.60 10.01
N ARG A 115 -25.80 -11.77 10.59
CA ARG A 115 -27.02 -11.32 9.90
C ARG A 115 -26.72 -10.39 8.73
N LYS A 116 -25.80 -9.45 8.90
CA LYS A 116 -25.44 -8.45 7.87
C LYS A 116 -24.61 -9.05 6.73
N MET A 117 -23.67 -9.93 7.06
CA MET A 117 -22.66 -10.44 6.15
C MET A 117 -22.95 -11.88 5.69
N GLY A 118 -24.08 -12.47 6.12
CA GLY A 118 -24.44 -13.85 5.84
C GLY A 118 -23.67 -14.86 6.71
N ASN A 119 -24.11 -16.11 6.73
CA ASN A 119 -23.44 -17.18 7.46
C ASN A 119 -22.16 -17.59 6.71
N PRO A 120 -20.96 -17.35 7.29
CA PRO A 120 -19.69 -17.58 6.60
C PRO A 120 -19.35 -19.07 6.40
N PHE A 121 -20.10 -19.98 7.02
CA PHE A 121 -19.90 -21.44 6.88
C PHE A 121 -20.73 -22.06 5.76
N LEU A 122 -21.59 -21.29 5.08
CA LEU A 122 -22.36 -21.77 3.93
C LEU A 122 -21.65 -21.54 2.59
N ASP A 123 -20.63 -20.68 2.58
CA ASP A 123 -19.89 -20.35 1.38
C ASP A 123 -18.65 -21.25 1.25
N ASP A 124 -18.41 -21.80 0.06
CA ASP A 124 -17.21 -22.58 -0.25
C ASP A 124 -16.23 -21.71 -1.07
N PHE A 125 -15.31 -21.05 -0.37
CA PHE A 125 -14.29 -20.21 -1.00
C PHE A 125 -12.98 -21.01 -1.17
N PRO A 126 -12.39 -21.06 -2.38
CA PRO A 126 -11.09 -21.70 -2.58
C PRO A 126 -9.93 -20.90 -1.96
N GLU A 127 -10.12 -19.60 -1.72
CA GLU A 127 -9.15 -18.71 -1.07
C GLU A 127 -9.35 -18.63 0.46
N LEU A 128 -8.27 -18.32 1.20
CA LEU A 128 -8.35 -18.10 2.64
C LEU A 128 -9.01 -16.75 2.93
N VAL A 129 -10.20 -16.74 3.53
CA VAL A 129 -10.97 -15.51 3.82
C VAL A 129 -11.16 -15.28 5.32
N THR A 130 -11.34 -14.01 5.69
CA THR A 130 -11.76 -13.62 7.04
C THR A 130 -13.26 -13.87 7.23
N LEU A 131 -13.63 -14.49 8.36
CA LEU A 131 -15.02 -14.94 8.60
C LEU A 131 -16.04 -13.80 8.73
N ASP A 132 -15.61 -12.63 9.20
CA ASP A 132 -16.49 -11.49 9.46
C ASP A 132 -16.64 -10.56 8.26
N SER A 133 -15.54 -10.21 7.58
CA SER A 133 -15.57 -9.29 6.44
C SER A 133 -15.58 -9.97 5.07
N ARG A 134 -15.30 -11.27 4.99
CA ARG A 134 -15.05 -12.02 3.75
C ARG A 134 -13.87 -11.48 2.95
N ASP A 135 -12.98 -10.71 3.59
CA ASP A 135 -11.78 -10.22 2.92
C ASP A 135 -10.80 -11.39 2.70
N CYS A 136 -10.31 -11.53 1.47
CA CYS A 136 -9.25 -12.48 1.16
C CYS A 136 -7.97 -12.12 1.91
N ALA A 137 -7.35 -13.13 2.52
CA ALA A 137 -6.01 -13.01 3.10
C ALA A 137 -4.97 -12.77 1.99
N ASP A 138 -3.89 -12.08 2.34
CA ASP A 138 -2.73 -11.90 1.47
C ASP A 138 -2.13 -13.27 1.10
N ASP A 139 -1.67 -13.44 -0.13
CA ASP A 139 -1.12 -14.71 -0.62
C ASP A 139 0.03 -15.22 0.26
N ASP A 140 0.85 -14.32 0.82
CA ASP A 140 1.92 -14.71 1.73
C ASP A 140 1.37 -15.27 3.04
N VAL A 141 0.24 -14.74 3.53
CA VAL A 141 -0.46 -15.25 4.71
C VAL A 141 -1.08 -16.61 4.40
N ALA A 142 -1.74 -16.76 3.24
CA ALA A 142 -2.32 -18.03 2.83
C ALA A 142 -1.25 -19.13 2.68
N LYS A 143 -0.12 -18.82 2.04
CA LYS A 143 1.04 -19.73 1.94
C LYS A 143 1.63 -20.05 3.31
N ALA A 144 1.79 -19.06 4.18
CA ALA A 144 2.31 -19.24 5.53
C ALA A 144 1.45 -20.18 6.37
N VAL A 145 0.13 -19.99 6.37
CA VAL A 145 -0.82 -20.84 7.12
C VAL A 145 -0.81 -22.26 6.56
N LYS A 146 -0.83 -22.43 5.23
CA LYS A 146 -0.79 -23.75 4.58
C LYS A 146 0.48 -24.54 4.89
N ASN A 147 1.63 -23.86 5.01
CA ASN A 147 2.94 -24.50 5.19
C ASN A 147 3.42 -24.54 6.64
N LEU A 148 2.59 -24.09 7.60
CA LEU A 148 3.01 -23.92 9.00
C LEU A 148 3.42 -25.23 9.66
N ASP A 149 2.65 -26.29 9.42
CA ASP A 149 2.92 -27.62 9.96
C ASP A 149 4.22 -28.20 9.38
N THR A 150 4.37 -28.17 8.06
CA THR A 150 5.58 -28.64 7.36
C THR A 150 6.84 -27.91 7.84
N LEU A 151 6.76 -26.59 8.04
CA LEU A 151 7.86 -25.79 8.59
C LEU A 151 8.20 -26.24 10.02
N GLY A 152 7.20 -26.41 10.88
CA GLY A 152 7.38 -26.88 12.26
C GLY A 152 8.01 -28.27 12.34
N GLN A 153 7.54 -29.21 11.51
CA GLN A 153 8.12 -30.55 11.41
C GLN A 153 9.59 -30.51 10.96
N THR A 154 9.92 -29.66 9.98
CA THR A 154 11.29 -29.51 9.49
C THR A 154 12.21 -28.97 10.58
N GLN A 155 11.78 -27.92 11.30
CA GLN A 155 12.54 -27.33 12.39
C GLN A 155 12.71 -28.28 13.59
N TYR A 156 11.67 -29.05 13.90
CA TYR A 156 11.75 -30.08 14.94
C TYR A 156 12.80 -31.15 14.59
N ARG A 157 12.76 -31.68 13.36
CA ARG A 157 13.74 -32.68 12.90
C ARG A 157 15.16 -32.13 12.93
N GLU A 158 15.35 -30.88 12.51
CA GLU A 158 16.64 -30.21 12.56
C GLU A 158 17.13 -30.02 14.00
N TYR A 159 16.25 -29.64 14.93
CA TYR A 159 16.58 -29.49 16.34
C TYR A 159 16.98 -30.83 16.98
N VAL A 160 16.19 -31.89 16.77
CA VAL A 160 16.50 -33.23 17.30
C VAL A 160 17.86 -33.69 16.79
N LYS A 161 18.10 -33.57 15.48
CA LYS A 161 19.37 -33.95 14.87
C LYS A 161 20.55 -33.16 15.44
N THR A 162 20.47 -31.83 15.44
CA THR A 162 21.62 -30.98 15.78
C THR A 162 21.90 -30.89 17.28
N VAL A 163 20.87 -30.91 18.12
CA VAL A 163 20.99 -30.70 19.58
C VAL A 163 21.03 -32.02 20.35
N ILE A 164 20.21 -33.00 19.97
CA ILE A 164 20.05 -34.26 20.72
C ILE A 164 20.98 -35.35 20.19
N GLU A 165 20.98 -35.58 18.87
CA GLU A 165 21.74 -36.66 18.23
C GLU A 165 23.21 -36.27 18.02
N ASP A 166 23.47 -35.27 17.16
CA ASP A 166 24.81 -34.84 16.76
C ASP A 166 25.50 -33.96 17.83
N ARG A 167 24.71 -33.35 18.73
CA ARG A 167 25.15 -32.45 19.82
C ARG A 167 26.09 -31.32 19.35
N THR A 168 25.91 -30.86 18.13
CA THR A 168 26.68 -29.76 17.54
C THR A 168 26.24 -28.40 18.06
N ILE A 169 25.02 -28.30 18.59
CA ILE A 169 24.43 -27.09 19.14
C ILE A 169 24.04 -27.34 20.62
N SER A 170 24.39 -26.40 21.51
CA SER A 170 24.06 -26.48 22.94
C SER A 170 22.56 -26.33 23.18
N ILE A 171 22.01 -27.12 24.12
CA ILE A 171 20.62 -26.99 24.61
C ILE A 171 20.33 -25.63 25.23
N HIS A 172 21.35 -24.89 25.66
CA HIS A 172 21.22 -23.57 26.27
C HIS A 172 21.13 -22.43 25.24
N ASN A 173 21.36 -22.74 23.95
CA ASN A 173 21.22 -21.74 22.90
C ASN A 173 19.76 -21.35 22.71
N THR A 174 19.53 -20.07 22.42
CA THR A 174 18.19 -19.55 22.21
C THR A 174 17.60 -20.04 20.89
N ILE A 175 16.36 -20.55 20.94
CA ILE A 175 15.60 -20.92 19.74
C ILE A 175 15.11 -19.62 19.07
N LYS A 176 15.48 -19.43 17.79
CA LYS A 176 15.07 -18.25 17.03
C LYS A 176 13.55 -18.27 16.82
N ARG A 177 12.92 -17.11 17.00
CA ARG A 177 11.50 -16.94 16.76
C ARG A 177 11.23 -16.85 15.26
N ASN A 178 10.29 -17.66 14.76
CA ASN A 178 9.79 -17.54 13.40
C ASN A 178 8.97 -16.25 13.24
N ASN A 179 9.29 -15.45 12.23
CA ASN A 179 8.55 -14.23 11.91
C ASN A 179 7.62 -14.47 10.70
N ILE A 180 6.57 -15.25 10.93
CA ILE A 180 5.63 -15.70 9.90
C ILE A 180 4.40 -14.77 9.88
N PRO A 181 3.92 -14.33 8.71
CA PRO A 181 2.69 -13.55 8.62
C PRO A 181 1.45 -14.46 8.74
N LEU A 182 0.80 -14.48 9.90
CA LEU A 182 -0.37 -15.36 10.16
C LEU A 182 -1.73 -14.70 9.93
N TYR A 183 -1.87 -13.42 10.28
CA TYR A 183 -3.16 -12.72 10.21
C TYR A 183 -3.14 -11.61 9.16
N LYS A 184 -2.02 -10.88 9.10
CA LYS A 184 -1.78 -9.82 8.12
C LYS A 184 -0.29 -9.80 7.81
N LYS A 185 0.04 -9.59 6.54
CA LYS A 185 1.38 -9.15 6.16
C LYS A 185 1.64 -7.83 6.86
N ARG A 186 2.59 -7.82 7.81
CA ARG A 186 3.06 -6.56 8.39
C ARG A 186 3.63 -5.76 7.23
N PRO A 187 3.10 -4.58 6.90
CA PRO A 187 3.72 -3.77 5.87
C PRO A 187 5.16 -3.57 6.29
N LEU A 188 6.11 -3.84 5.37
CA LEU A 188 7.47 -3.34 5.51
C LEU A 188 7.33 -1.88 5.92
N ARG A 189 7.80 -1.55 7.12
CA ARG A 189 7.64 -0.20 7.66
C ARG A 189 8.45 0.70 6.75
N ASN A 190 7.80 1.25 5.73
CA ASN A 190 8.43 2.12 4.77
C ASN A 190 9.10 3.22 5.58
N LYS A 191 10.43 3.32 5.47
CA LYS A 191 11.18 4.41 6.12
C LYS A 191 10.43 5.70 5.85
N SER A 192 10.22 6.51 6.89
CA SER A 192 9.46 7.76 6.76
C SER A 192 10.07 8.60 5.62
N LYS A 193 9.26 9.44 4.97
CA LYS A 193 9.78 10.33 3.91
C LYS A 193 10.98 11.14 4.40
N GLN A 194 10.96 11.55 5.67
CA GLN A 194 12.06 12.26 6.32
C GLN A 194 13.31 11.37 6.44
N THR A 195 13.20 10.13 6.90
CA THR A 195 14.34 9.20 6.99
C THR A 195 14.93 8.90 5.62
N LYS A 196 14.09 8.71 4.59
CA LYS A 196 14.56 8.53 3.20
C LYS A 196 15.28 9.78 2.67
N LYS A 197 14.75 10.98 2.97
CA LYS A 197 15.37 12.26 2.60
C LYS A 197 16.72 12.47 3.28
N ILE A 198 16.84 12.14 4.57
CA ILE A 198 18.10 12.24 5.32
C ILE A 198 19.15 11.31 4.70
N ALA A 199 18.79 10.05 4.40
CA ALA A 199 19.71 9.12 3.76
C ALA A 199 20.17 9.61 2.37
N ALA A 200 19.26 10.16 1.56
CA ALA A 200 19.60 10.76 0.28
C ALA A 200 20.55 11.97 0.41
N LEU A 201 20.31 12.84 1.41
CA LEU A 201 21.19 13.98 1.68
C LEU A 201 22.58 13.55 2.15
N GLN A 202 22.66 12.53 3.01
CA GLN A 202 23.95 11.97 3.48
C GLN A 202 24.77 11.41 2.31
N ASN A 203 24.13 10.66 1.40
CA ASN A 203 24.78 10.16 0.19
C ASN A 203 25.26 11.30 -0.72
N ASN A 204 24.43 12.33 -0.93
CA ASN A 204 24.82 13.47 -1.75
C ASN A 204 26.03 14.20 -1.13
N VAL A 205 26.03 14.44 0.19
CA VAL A 205 27.17 15.08 0.89
C VAL A 205 28.44 14.27 0.73
N ALA A 206 28.37 12.94 0.89
CA ALA A 206 29.53 12.06 0.72
C ALA A 206 30.08 12.13 -0.72
N LEU A 207 29.20 12.09 -1.72
CA LEU A 207 29.60 12.19 -3.13
C LEU A 207 30.22 13.54 -3.46
N PHE A 208 29.69 14.65 -2.94
CA PHE A 208 30.26 15.98 -3.17
C PHE A 208 31.61 16.18 -2.50
N ALA A 209 31.80 15.62 -1.30
CA ALA A 209 33.11 15.62 -0.66
C ALA A 209 34.14 14.89 -1.52
N GLN A 210 33.75 13.75 -2.11
CA GLN A 210 34.60 13.01 -3.06
C GLN A 210 34.85 13.79 -4.35
N LEU A 211 33.82 14.42 -4.93
CA LEU A 211 33.95 15.26 -6.12
C LEU A 211 34.93 16.41 -5.88
N TYR A 212 34.82 17.10 -4.75
CA TYR A 212 35.71 18.21 -4.41
C TYR A 212 37.19 17.76 -4.38
N ILE A 213 37.47 16.61 -3.77
CA ILE A 213 38.81 16.01 -3.73
C ILE A 213 39.27 15.61 -5.13
N ALA A 214 38.39 15.02 -5.95
CA ALA A 214 38.68 14.61 -7.31
C ALA A 214 38.99 15.83 -8.21
N MET A 215 38.22 16.91 -8.08
CA MET A 215 38.46 18.17 -8.82
C MET A 215 39.82 18.78 -8.50
N GLN A 216 40.26 18.72 -7.24
CA GLN A 216 41.58 19.25 -6.85
C GLN A 216 42.76 18.40 -7.33
N SER A 217 42.55 17.09 -7.50
CA SER A 217 43.64 16.15 -7.78
C SER A 217 43.72 15.70 -9.24
N ARG A 218 42.62 15.74 -10.01
CA ARG A 218 42.51 15.08 -11.32
C ARG A 218 41.88 15.90 -12.45
N ASN A 219 41.61 17.19 -12.23
CA ASN A 219 40.98 18.06 -13.24
C ASN A 219 39.67 17.45 -13.80
N ALA A 220 38.78 17.04 -12.89
CA ALA A 220 37.55 16.32 -13.22
C ALA A 220 36.63 17.12 -14.15
N ASP A 221 36.06 16.44 -15.14
CA ASP A 221 35.14 17.03 -16.12
C ASP A 221 33.74 17.23 -15.49
N LEU A 222 33.37 18.50 -15.30
CA LEU A 222 32.06 18.87 -14.77
C LEU A 222 30.93 18.56 -15.76
N GLU A 223 31.18 18.65 -17.06
CA GLU A 223 30.18 18.35 -18.07
C GLU A 223 29.82 16.86 -18.05
N GLU A 224 30.84 16.00 -17.98
CA GLU A 224 30.66 14.56 -17.77
C GLU A 224 29.89 14.30 -16.47
N PHE A 225 30.30 14.90 -15.34
CA PHE A 225 29.61 14.73 -14.04
C PHE A 225 28.11 15.05 -14.12
N PHE A 226 27.72 16.17 -14.73
CA PHE A 226 26.32 16.59 -14.81
C PHE A 226 25.50 15.83 -15.86
N SER A 227 26.17 15.07 -16.74
CA SER A 227 25.51 14.13 -17.66
C SER A 227 25.01 12.86 -16.96
N HIS A 228 25.55 12.54 -15.78
CA HIS A 228 25.17 11.39 -14.96
C HIS A 228 24.22 11.76 -13.82
N GLU A 229 23.37 10.81 -13.41
CA GLU A 229 22.57 10.95 -12.19
C GLU A 229 23.41 10.63 -10.94
N VAL A 230 23.16 11.36 -9.86
CA VAL A 230 23.84 11.18 -8.56
C VAL A 230 23.37 9.90 -7.84
N GLN A 231 22.17 9.42 -8.17
CA GLN A 231 21.53 8.26 -7.54
C GLN A 231 20.95 7.34 -8.64
N PRO A 232 20.64 6.06 -8.33
CA PRO A 232 20.10 5.11 -9.32
C PRO A 232 18.73 5.52 -9.88
N PHE A 233 18.05 6.44 -9.20
CA PHE A 233 16.79 7.02 -9.61
C PHE A 233 16.89 8.55 -9.57
N PRO A 234 16.47 9.25 -10.65
CA PRO A 234 16.55 10.71 -10.73
C PRO A 234 15.57 11.34 -9.73
N PRO A 235 16.02 12.23 -8.81
CA PRO A 235 15.12 12.90 -7.86
C PRO A 235 14.06 13.78 -8.54
N SER A 236 14.39 14.28 -9.73
CA SER A 236 13.54 15.11 -10.59
C SER A 236 12.34 14.37 -11.17
N LEU A 237 12.37 13.04 -11.27
CA LEU A 237 11.27 12.22 -11.80
C LEU A 237 10.77 11.18 -10.79
N SER A 238 11.61 10.73 -9.85
CA SER A 238 11.25 9.68 -8.89
C SER A 238 11.01 10.23 -7.49
N GLU A 239 10.06 9.62 -6.78
CA GLU A 239 9.93 9.73 -5.32
C GLU A 239 10.52 8.46 -4.68
N PHE A 240 11.84 8.46 -4.46
CA PHE A 240 12.59 7.35 -3.88
C PHE A 240 12.40 6.03 -4.65
N GLY A 241 12.64 6.07 -5.97
CA GLY A 241 12.49 4.92 -6.88
C GLY A 241 11.06 4.62 -7.33
N ASN A 242 10.06 5.35 -6.83
CA ASN A 242 8.67 5.25 -7.29
C ASN A 242 8.31 6.39 -8.23
N LEU A 243 7.28 6.19 -9.06
CA LEU A 243 6.71 7.27 -9.85
C LEU A 243 6.24 8.41 -8.96
N ARG A 244 6.55 9.65 -9.37
CA ARG A 244 6.04 10.84 -8.70
C ARG A 244 4.64 11.15 -9.21
N LEU A 245 3.60 10.83 -8.44
CA LEU A 245 2.22 11.11 -8.86
C LEU A 245 1.90 12.61 -8.80
N PRO A 246 1.20 13.17 -9.80
CA PRO A 246 0.78 14.57 -9.78
C PRO A 246 -0.19 14.86 -8.63
N SER A 247 0.02 15.94 -7.89
CA SER A 247 -0.83 16.31 -6.74
C SER A 247 -1.99 17.26 -7.07
N ALA A 248 -2.06 17.80 -8.29
CA ALA A 248 -3.01 18.84 -8.68
C ALA A 248 -3.48 18.71 -10.13
N LYS A 249 -4.07 17.57 -10.50
CA LYS A 249 -4.61 17.32 -11.86
C LYS A 249 -5.65 18.38 -12.27
N SER A 250 -6.48 18.84 -11.33
CA SER A 250 -7.57 19.82 -11.54
C SER A 250 -7.11 21.23 -11.96
N GLU A 251 -5.84 21.59 -11.73
CA GLU A 251 -5.32 22.91 -12.15
C GLU A 251 -5.24 23.06 -13.67
N LEU A 252 -5.14 21.96 -14.41
CA LEU A 252 -5.10 22.02 -15.88
C LEU A 252 -6.43 22.48 -16.47
N LEU A 253 -7.57 22.12 -15.86
CA LEU A 253 -8.88 22.56 -16.34
C LEU A 253 -9.03 24.08 -16.32
N LYS A 254 -8.43 24.75 -15.33
CA LYS A 254 -8.43 26.21 -15.23
C LYS A 254 -7.70 26.87 -16.40
N CYS A 255 -6.79 26.16 -17.05
CA CYS A 255 -6.09 26.62 -18.24
C CYS A 255 -6.85 26.35 -19.54
N LEU A 256 -7.79 25.37 -19.54
CA LEU A 256 -8.46 24.89 -20.76
C LEU A 256 -9.88 25.47 -20.95
N ILE A 257 -10.55 25.94 -19.90
CA ILE A 257 -11.95 26.38 -19.97
C ILE A 257 -12.01 27.89 -20.27
N PRO A 258 -12.58 28.32 -21.42
CA PRO A 258 -12.99 29.70 -21.63
C PRO A 258 -14.24 30.02 -20.78
N SER A 259 -14.39 31.28 -20.33
CA SER A 259 -15.48 31.75 -19.45
C SER A 259 -16.89 31.71 -20.05
N THR A 260 -17.08 31.21 -21.26
CA THR A 260 -18.37 31.13 -21.96
C THR A 260 -18.83 29.68 -22.08
N GLN A 261 -19.75 29.28 -21.20
CA GLN A 261 -20.47 28.03 -21.33
C GLN A 261 -21.73 28.27 -22.16
N ALA A 262 -21.90 27.53 -23.25
CA ALA A 262 -23.20 27.40 -23.88
C ALA A 262 -24.11 26.56 -22.97
N GLU A 263 -25.41 26.90 -22.90
CA GLU A 263 -26.35 26.08 -22.14
C GLU A 263 -26.43 24.66 -22.73
N PRO A 264 -26.31 23.61 -21.90
CA PRO A 264 -26.38 22.24 -22.39
C PRO A 264 -27.79 21.94 -22.92
N PRO A 265 -27.91 21.11 -23.97
CA PRO A 265 -29.22 20.70 -24.49
C PRO A 265 -30.00 19.93 -23.42
N THR A 266 -31.33 20.02 -23.49
CA THR A 266 -32.25 19.38 -22.53
C THR A 266 -32.40 17.87 -22.74
N GLN A 267 -32.01 17.37 -23.91
CA GLN A 267 -32.06 15.97 -24.31
C GLN A 267 -30.75 15.60 -25.04
N PHE A 268 -30.27 14.38 -24.82
CA PHE A 268 -29.06 13.85 -25.44
C PHE A 268 -29.38 12.55 -26.17
N ASP A 269 -28.76 12.28 -27.31
CA ASP A 269 -28.95 11.01 -28.03
C ASP A 269 -28.32 9.85 -27.23
N CYS A 270 -27.12 10.04 -26.71
CA CYS A 270 -26.42 9.03 -25.91
C CYS A 270 -25.92 9.60 -24.58
N SER A 271 -26.02 8.82 -23.51
CA SER A 271 -25.37 9.08 -22.22
C SER A 271 -24.33 7.99 -21.95
N VAL A 272 -23.05 8.37 -21.83
CA VAL A 272 -21.97 7.49 -21.42
C VAL A 272 -21.61 7.81 -19.97
N LEU A 273 -21.78 6.83 -19.08
CA LEU A 273 -21.63 6.98 -17.64
C LEU A 273 -20.44 6.18 -17.15
N ASP A 274 -19.59 6.82 -16.35
CA ASP A 274 -18.56 6.14 -15.58
C ASP A 274 -19.20 5.40 -14.39
N GLY A 275 -19.25 4.07 -14.47
CA GLY A 275 -19.98 3.22 -13.54
C GLY A 275 -19.50 3.35 -12.10
N ALA A 276 -18.17 3.43 -11.90
CA ALA A 276 -17.58 3.58 -10.56
C ALA A 276 -18.01 4.91 -9.92
N VAL A 277 -18.08 5.97 -10.72
CA VAL A 277 -18.51 7.30 -10.29
C VAL A 277 -19.99 7.31 -9.95
N VAL A 278 -20.83 6.71 -10.79
CA VAL A 278 -22.28 6.61 -10.53
C VAL A 278 -22.53 5.86 -9.23
N VAL A 279 -21.84 4.73 -9.00
CA VAL A 279 -21.98 3.97 -7.74
C VAL A 279 -21.55 4.80 -6.53
N HIS A 280 -20.46 5.54 -6.63
CA HIS A 280 -19.96 6.35 -5.52
C HIS A 280 -20.89 7.55 -5.21
N CYS A 281 -21.57 8.09 -6.22
CA CYS A 281 -22.46 9.25 -6.07
C CYS A 281 -23.87 8.88 -5.58
N LEU A 282 -24.31 7.65 -5.78
CA LEU A 282 -25.66 7.21 -5.42
C LEU A 282 -25.73 6.78 -3.94
N PRO A 283 -26.85 7.07 -3.25
CA PRO A 283 -27.02 6.68 -1.87
C PRO A 283 -27.21 5.15 -1.76
N VAL A 284 -26.51 4.53 -0.81
CA VAL A 284 -26.65 3.10 -0.49
C VAL A 284 -27.70 2.85 0.61
N THR A 285 -28.46 3.89 1.00
CA THR A 285 -29.38 3.83 2.13
C THR A 285 -30.58 2.92 1.84
N GLY A 286 -30.70 1.84 2.63
CA GLY A 286 -31.84 0.92 2.58
C GLY A 286 -31.62 -0.36 1.79
N SER A 287 -30.46 -0.55 1.16
CA SER A 287 -30.09 -1.78 0.45
C SER A 287 -29.22 -2.67 1.33
N ASN A 288 -29.67 -3.92 1.57
CA ASN A 288 -28.92 -4.88 2.38
C ASN A 288 -27.98 -5.75 1.53
N THR A 289 -28.28 -5.90 0.24
CA THR A 289 -27.46 -6.65 -0.73
C THR A 289 -27.11 -5.79 -1.96
N PHE A 290 -26.12 -6.22 -2.74
CA PHE A 290 -25.81 -5.58 -4.02
C PHE A 290 -26.96 -5.71 -5.02
N ASP A 291 -27.69 -6.82 -5.01
CA ASP A 291 -28.86 -7.01 -5.86
C ASP A 291 -29.97 -6.04 -5.48
N ASP A 292 -30.23 -5.85 -4.18
CA ASP A 292 -31.18 -4.83 -3.70
C ASP A 292 -30.76 -3.43 -4.14
N TYR A 293 -29.46 -3.12 -4.08
CA TYR A 293 -28.94 -1.83 -4.53
C TYR A 293 -29.08 -1.67 -6.05
N ALA A 294 -28.76 -2.72 -6.81
CA ALA A 294 -28.87 -2.73 -8.26
C ALA A 294 -30.32 -2.49 -8.70
N HIS A 295 -31.27 -3.24 -8.14
CA HIS A 295 -32.68 -3.16 -8.51
C HIS A 295 -33.37 -1.90 -8.01
N ASN A 296 -33.09 -1.45 -6.78
CA ASN A 296 -33.85 -0.35 -6.17
C ASN A 296 -33.22 1.03 -6.40
N VAL A 297 -31.91 1.10 -6.67
CA VAL A 297 -31.19 2.38 -6.78
C VAL A 297 -30.51 2.52 -8.15
N PHE A 298 -29.63 1.59 -8.52
CA PHE A 298 -28.76 1.75 -9.69
C PHE A 298 -29.53 1.69 -11.02
N ILE A 299 -30.28 0.61 -11.28
CA ILE A 299 -31.06 0.45 -12.52
C ILE A 299 -32.11 1.57 -12.68
N PRO A 300 -32.92 1.91 -11.65
CA PRO A 300 -33.85 3.04 -11.74
C PRO A 300 -33.16 4.37 -12.05
N HIS A 301 -31.93 4.59 -11.57
CA HIS A 301 -31.15 5.77 -11.94
C HIS A 301 -30.77 5.78 -13.43
N LEU A 302 -30.41 4.63 -14.00
CA LEU A 302 -30.12 4.50 -15.44
C LEU A 302 -31.38 4.72 -16.28
N SER A 303 -32.53 4.18 -15.88
CA SER A 303 -33.80 4.36 -16.61
C SER A 303 -34.33 5.80 -16.59
N ARG A 304 -33.91 6.62 -15.63
CA ARG A 304 -34.28 8.04 -15.54
C ARG A 304 -33.43 8.96 -16.42
N GLN A 305 -32.40 8.44 -17.09
CA GLN A 305 -31.59 9.26 -18.00
C GLN A 305 -32.44 9.72 -19.18
N ARG A 306 -32.26 10.98 -19.58
CA ARG A 306 -32.97 11.60 -20.72
C ARG A 306 -32.21 11.35 -22.03
N SER A 307 -31.85 10.09 -22.27
CA SER A 307 -31.15 9.66 -23.48
C SER A 307 -31.79 8.44 -24.10
N THR A 308 -31.74 8.34 -25.43
CA THR A 308 -32.26 7.17 -26.15
C THR A 308 -31.35 5.95 -25.97
N ARG A 309 -30.06 6.19 -25.69
CA ARG A 309 -29.06 5.19 -25.31
C ARG A 309 -28.35 5.58 -24.03
N VAL A 310 -28.14 4.60 -23.15
CA VAL A 310 -27.32 4.75 -21.94
C VAL A 310 -26.28 3.64 -21.89
N ASP A 311 -25.01 4.03 -21.85
CA ASP A 311 -23.87 3.13 -21.71
C ASP A 311 -23.23 3.33 -20.33
N VAL A 312 -22.96 2.24 -19.63
CA VAL A 312 -22.22 2.25 -18.36
C VAL A 312 -20.86 1.60 -18.55
N VAL A 313 -19.81 2.36 -18.28
CA VAL A 313 -18.43 1.94 -18.52
C VAL A 313 -17.72 1.66 -17.20
N TRP A 314 -17.01 0.55 -17.12
CA TRP A 314 -16.27 0.11 -15.95
C TRP A 314 -14.80 -0.12 -16.28
N ASP A 315 -13.93 0.07 -15.29
CA ASP A 315 -12.55 -0.43 -15.34
C ASP A 315 -12.53 -1.95 -15.43
N THR A 316 -11.56 -2.47 -16.17
CA THR A 316 -11.20 -3.89 -16.17
C THR A 316 -9.91 -4.07 -15.39
N TYR A 317 -9.89 -5.04 -14.48
CA TYR A 317 -8.70 -5.34 -13.69
C TYR A 317 -7.94 -6.51 -14.33
N ILE A 318 -6.83 -6.20 -15.01
CA ILE A 318 -5.99 -7.19 -15.69
C ILE A 318 -4.78 -7.52 -14.80
N PRO A 319 -4.52 -8.80 -14.47
CA PRO A 319 -3.34 -9.20 -13.72
C PRO A 319 -2.03 -8.82 -14.44
N ASN A 320 -1.02 -8.42 -13.67
CA ASN A 320 0.32 -8.01 -14.13
C ASN A 320 0.34 -6.81 -15.10
N SER A 321 -0.72 -6.00 -15.12
CA SER A 321 -0.73 -4.77 -15.90
C SER A 321 0.14 -3.68 -15.26
N LEU A 322 0.56 -2.69 -16.06
CA LEU A 322 1.21 -1.48 -15.56
C LEU A 322 0.36 -0.73 -14.53
N LYS A 323 -0.96 -0.82 -14.65
CA LYS A 323 -1.90 -0.13 -13.76
C LYS A 323 -2.16 -0.91 -12.48
N GLU A 324 -2.06 -2.24 -12.48
CA GLU A 324 -2.12 -3.01 -11.24
C GLU A 324 -0.99 -2.63 -10.28
N SER A 325 0.25 -2.54 -10.78
CA SER A 325 1.41 -2.19 -9.95
C SER A 325 1.35 -0.75 -9.39
N THR A 326 0.66 0.16 -10.07
CA THR A 326 0.45 1.55 -9.61
C THR A 326 -0.75 1.67 -8.67
N ARG A 327 -1.80 0.85 -8.85
CA ARG A 327 -2.96 0.78 -7.94
C ARG A 327 -2.59 0.29 -6.55
N GLU A 328 -1.75 -0.74 -6.43
CA GLU A 328 -1.24 -1.22 -5.13
C GLU A 328 -0.57 -0.10 -4.31
N LYS A 329 0.04 0.87 -4.98
CA LYS A 329 0.76 2.00 -4.36
C LYS A 329 -0.16 3.15 -3.91
N ARG A 330 -1.39 3.23 -4.42
CA ARG A 330 -2.37 4.30 -4.12
C ARG A 330 -3.18 4.06 -2.85
N GLY A 331 -3.24 2.82 -2.37
CA GLY A 331 -3.91 2.47 -1.12
C GLY A 331 -4.38 1.02 -1.10
N LYS A 332 -4.68 0.53 0.11
CA LYS A 332 -5.33 -0.77 0.29
C LYS A 332 -6.83 -0.62 0.02
N GLY A 333 -7.20 -0.43 -1.24
CA GLY A 333 -8.59 -0.56 -1.65
C GLY A 333 -9.06 -1.98 -1.29
N VAL A 334 -10.13 -2.09 -0.51
CA VAL A 334 -10.70 -3.40 -0.15
C VAL A 334 -11.27 -3.99 -1.43
N ARG A 335 -10.65 -5.06 -1.95
CA ARG A 335 -11.17 -5.82 -3.08
C ARG A 335 -12.42 -6.56 -2.60
N ARG A 336 -13.61 -6.05 -2.96
CA ARG A 336 -14.88 -6.73 -2.72
C ARG A 336 -15.35 -7.33 -4.05
N LYS A 337 -15.44 -8.66 -4.13
CA LYS A 337 -15.96 -9.35 -5.32
C LYS A 337 -17.45 -8.98 -5.48
N VAL A 338 -17.81 -8.57 -6.69
CA VAL A 338 -19.19 -8.43 -7.18
C VAL A 338 -19.29 -9.41 -8.33
N ASP A 339 -20.40 -10.14 -8.45
CA ASP A 339 -20.49 -11.34 -9.29
C ASP A 339 -20.15 -11.06 -10.78
N GLY A 340 -19.38 -11.98 -11.36
CA GLY A 340 -18.73 -11.86 -12.67
C GLY A 340 -19.67 -12.03 -13.86
N GLY A 341 -20.96 -12.33 -13.61
CA GLY A 341 -21.99 -12.44 -14.64
C GLY A 341 -22.59 -11.11 -15.11
N THR A 342 -22.17 -9.96 -14.56
CA THR A 342 -22.78 -8.66 -14.89
C THR A 342 -22.33 -8.20 -16.29
N PRO A 343 -23.20 -8.24 -17.32
CA PRO A 343 -22.84 -7.75 -18.64
C PRO A 343 -22.71 -6.22 -18.59
N VAL A 344 -21.93 -5.64 -19.51
CA VAL A 344 -21.98 -4.20 -19.77
C VAL A 344 -23.41 -3.88 -20.22
N ILE A 345 -24.20 -3.27 -19.33
CA ILE A 345 -25.59 -2.96 -19.61
C ILE A 345 -25.61 -1.70 -20.49
N SER A 346 -25.78 -1.89 -21.80
CA SER A 346 -26.34 -0.84 -22.64
C SER A 346 -27.86 -0.95 -22.54
N ILE A 347 -28.53 0.06 -22.01
CA ILE A 347 -29.99 0.12 -21.96
C ILE A 347 -30.45 0.89 -23.19
N GLY A 348 -31.03 0.19 -24.18
CA GLY A 348 -31.56 0.80 -25.40
C GLY A 348 -31.57 -0.16 -26.60
N SER A 349 -32.06 0.33 -27.75
CA SER A 349 -32.12 -0.41 -29.02
C SER A 349 -30.79 -0.32 -29.82
N ALA A 350 -29.66 -0.21 -29.12
CA ALA A 350 -28.35 0.04 -29.71
C ALA A 350 -27.80 -1.18 -30.45
N THR A 351 -27.03 -0.94 -31.51
CA THR A 351 -26.32 -2.00 -32.23
C THR A 351 -25.26 -2.64 -31.33
N ALA A 352 -25.09 -3.96 -31.39
CA ALA A 352 -24.12 -4.66 -30.57
C ALA A 352 -22.70 -4.13 -30.81
N MET A 353 -22.01 -3.74 -29.74
CA MET A 353 -20.62 -3.25 -29.80
C MET A 353 -19.62 -4.41 -29.86
N THR A 354 -18.52 -4.20 -30.58
CA THR A 354 -17.36 -5.09 -30.56
C THR A 354 -16.73 -5.15 -29.16
N ASN A 355 -16.23 -6.33 -28.76
CA ASN A 355 -15.52 -6.49 -27.50
C ASN A 355 -14.35 -5.51 -27.40
N CYS A 356 -14.25 -4.83 -26.25
CA CYS A 356 -13.22 -3.82 -25.98
C CYS A 356 -12.20 -4.34 -24.97
N THR A 357 -10.91 -4.26 -25.34
CA THR A 357 -9.77 -4.77 -24.54
C THR A 357 -9.10 -3.72 -23.65
N HIS A 358 -9.57 -2.47 -23.70
CA HIS A 358 -9.02 -1.36 -22.92
C HIS A 358 -9.06 -1.63 -21.42
N GLU A 359 -8.02 -1.33 -20.65
CA GLU A 359 -8.08 -1.56 -19.21
C GLU A 359 -8.98 -0.54 -18.48
N GLU A 360 -8.98 0.71 -18.95
CA GLU A 360 -9.49 1.86 -18.18
C GLU A 360 -10.81 2.39 -18.70
N ALA A 361 -11.66 2.85 -17.79
CA ALA A 361 -12.95 3.45 -18.11
C ALA A 361 -12.81 4.69 -18.99
N ASP A 362 -11.77 5.52 -18.80
CA ASP A 362 -11.55 6.74 -19.58
C ASP A 362 -11.40 6.48 -21.08
N THR A 363 -10.56 5.52 -21.47
CA THR A 363 -10.34 5.14 -22.87
C THR A 363 -11.52 4.34 -23.43
N ARG A 364 -12.18 3.51 -22.61
CA ARG A 364 -13.43 2.84 -23.01
C ARG A 364 -14.53 3.85 -23.31
N ILE A 365 -14.68 4.89 -22.49
CA ILE A 365 -15.64 5.98 -22.72
C ILE A 365 -15.44 6.58 -24.12
N VAL A 366 -14.20 6.75 -24.59
CA VAL A 366 -13.91 7.23 -25.96
C VAL A 366 -14.45 6.28 -27.02
N VAL A 367 -14.27 4.97 -26.87
CA VAL A 367 -14.83 3.94 -27.79
C VAL A 367 -16.35 4.03 -27.85
N HIS A 368 -17.02 4.20 -26.70
CA HIS A 368 -18.48 4.35 -26.61
C HIS A 368 -18.98 5.63 -27.29
N ILE A 369 -18.29 6.76 -27.09
CA ILE A 369 -18.59 8.03 -27.76
C ILE A 369 -18.48 7.88 -29.28
N LEU A 370 -17.39 7.27 -29.76
CA LEU A 370 -17.16 7.09 -31.20
C LEU A 370 -18.18 6.14 -31.82
N HIS A 371 -18.55 5.05 -31.14
CA HIS A 371 -19.61 4.17 -31.60
C HIS A 371 -20.95 4.91 -31.75
N ALA A 372 -21.34 5.69 -30.73
CA ALA A 372 -22.58 6.47 -30.77
C ALA A 372 -22.58 7.46 -31.96
N ILE A 373 -21.47 8.15 -32.22
CA ILE A 373 -21.36 9.14 -33.30
C ILE A 373 -21.27 8.47 -34.68
N GLN A 374 -20.43 7.45 -34.83
CA GLN A 374 -20.09 6.89 -36.14
C GLN A 374 -21.13 5.87 -36.62
N VAL A 375 -21.61 5.02 -35.72
CA VAL A 375 -22.56 3.92 -36.04
C VAL A 375 -23.99 4.41 -35.93
N GLU A 376 -24.34 5.03 -34.81
CA GLU A 376 -25.72 5.45 -34.52
C GLU A 376 -26.04 6.89 -34.93
N LYS A 377 -25.05 7.62 -35.46
CA LYS A 377 -25.20 9.01 -35.93
C LYS A 377 -25.73 9.95 -34.85
N ALA A 378 -25.39 9.68 -33.59
CA ALA A 378 -25.69 10.55 -32.46
C ALA A 378 -25.10 11.94 -32.69
N LYS A 379 -25.92 12.98 -32.52
CA LYS A 379 -25.49 14.39 -32.64
C LYS A 379 -25.03 14.94 -31.30
N THR A 380 -25.58 14.40 -30.21
CA THR A 380 -25.33 14.85 -28.84
C THR A 380 -25.01 13.65 -27.94
N VAL A 381 -23.84 13.70 -27.30
CA VAL A 381 -23.39 12.68 -26.35
C VAL A 381 -23.07 13.34 -25.01
N LEU A 382 -23.73 12.89 -23.95
CA LEU A 382 -23.44 13.29 -22.57
C LEU A 382 -22.44 12.32 -21.96
N VAL A 383 -21.33 12.83 -21.44
CA VAL A 383 -20.37 12.04 -20.67
C VAL A 383 -20.46 12.45 -19.20
N ARG A 384 -20.67 11.48 -18.31
CA ARG A 384 -20.61 11.71 -16.86
C ARG A 384 -19.46 10.95 -16.24
N THR A 385 -18.45 11.69 -15.83
CA THR A 385 -17.29 11.21 -15.06
C THR A 385 -16.84 12.31 -14.10
N VAL A 386 -16.14 11.95 -13.03
CA VAL A 386 -15.39 12.92 -12.21
C VAL A 386 -13.91 13.01 -12.64
N ASP A 387 -13.48 12.14 -13.56
CA ASP A 387 -12.12 12.15 -14.06
C ASP A 387 -11.98 13.11 -15.24
N ASN A 388 -11.11 14.11 -15.06
CA ASN A 388 -10.83 15.09 -16.10
C ASN A 388 -9.90 14.52 -17.17
N ASP A 389 -9.28 13.37 -16.90
CA ASP A 389 -8.36 12.71 -17.81
C ASP A 389 -9.07 12.35 -19.13
N VAL A 390 -10.38 12.05 -19.15
CA VAL A 390 -11.15 11.80 -20.39
C VAL A 390 -11.04 12.95 -21.40
N LEU A 391 -11.19 14.19 -20.95
CA LEU A 391 -11.11 15.36 -21.84
C LEU A 391 -9.66 15.68 -22.25
N VAL A 392 -8.73 15.50 -21.31
CA VAL A 392 -7.32 15.82 -21.52
C VAL A 392 -6.67 14.78 -22.43
N ILE A 393 -7.06 13.50 -22.34
CA ILE A 393 -6.59 12.41 -23.19
C ILE A 393 -7.00 12.64 -24.65
N LEU A 394 -8.22 13.12 -24.88
CA LEU A 394 -8.73 13.40 -26.24
C LEU A 394 -8.03 14.57 -26.93
N ARG A 395 -7.47 15.52 -26.17
CA ARG A 395 -6.93 16.77 -26.73
C ARG A 395 -5.42 16.90 -26.58
N LEU A 396 -4.85 16.42 -25.48
CA LEU A 396 -3.49 16.67 -25.04
C LEU A 396 -2.82 15.39 -24.46
N PRO A 397 -2.88 14.23 -25.14
CA PRO A 397 -2.42 12.96 -24.57
C PRO A 397 -0.93 12.98 -24.25
N VAL A 398 -0.10 13.50 -25.16
CA VAL A 398 1.36 13.56 -24.98
C VAL A 398 1.75 14.51 -23.85
N PHE A 399 1.18 15.71 -23.80
CA PHE A 399 1.42 16.67 -22.72
C PHE A 399 1.01 16.10 -21.36
N HIS A 400 -0.15 15.44 -21.29
CA HIS A 400 -0.63 14.86 -20.04
C HIS A 400 0.26 13.71 -19.56
N ALA A 401 0.68 12.81 -20.47
CA ALA A 401 1.59 11.72 -20.14
C ALA A 401 2.98 12.26 -19.74
N LEU A 402 3.51 13.26 -20.45
CA LEU A 402 4.83 13.82 -20.19
C LEU A 402 4.90 14.53 -18.83
N THR A 403 3.85 15.26 -18.46
CA THR A 403 3.78 16.03 -17.20
C THR A 403 3.36 15.20 -15.99
N GLY A 404 3.18 13.89 -16.19
CA GLY A 404 2.84 12.92 -15.16
C GLY A 404 1.36 12.55 -15.15
N CYS A 405 1.11 11.26 -15.00
CA CYS A 405 -0.19 10.64 -14.83
C CYS A 405 -0.03 9.44 -13.89
N ASP A 406 -0.86 8.42 -14.07
CA ASP A 406 -0.90 7.24 -13.21
C ASP A 406 0.29 6.29 -13.47
N THR A 407 0.77 6.24 -14.71
CA THR A 407 1.86 5.38 -15.17
C THR A 407 3.13 6.14 -15.52
N THR A 408 3.10 7.47 -15.52
CA THR A 408 4.28 8.31 -15.80
C THR A 408 4.51 9.31 -14.68
N SER A 409 5.76 9.67 -14.45
CA SER A 409 6.10 10.57 -13.35
C SER A 409 5.82 12.04 -13.68
N GLY A 410 5.41 12.80 -12.67
CA GLY A 410 5.52 14.26 -12.71
C GLY A 410 6.95 14.72 -12.44
N PHE A 411 7.30 15.90 -12.93
CA PHE A 411 8.59 16.53 -12.66
C PHE A 411 8.61 17.17 -11.27
N PHE A 412 9.72 17.03 -10.52
CA PHE A 412 9.81 17.53 -9.16
C PHE A 412 9.69 19.06 -9.11
N GLY A 413 8.77 19.54 -8.27
CA GLY A 413 8.49 20.98 -8.16
C GLY A 413 7.82 21.60 -9.39
N LYS A 414 7.40 20.79 -10.37
CA LYS A 414 6.72 21.26 -11.58
C LYS A 414 5.35 20.58 -11.71
N GLY A 415 4.29 21.38 -11.55
CA GLY A 415 2.91 20.94 -11.78
C GLY A 415 2.47 21.13 -13.23
N LYS A 416 1.28 20.63 -13.56
CA LYS A 416 0.68 20.80 -14.91
C LYS A 416 0.56 22.28 -15.31
N LYS A 417 0.22 23.18 -14.37
CA LYS A 417 0.20 24.63 -14.60
C LYS A 417 1.56 25.21 -14.97
N SER A 418 2.64 24.83 -14.28
CA SER A 418 3.98 25.32 -14.62
C SER A 418 4.47 24.76 -15.95
N ALA A 419 4.10 23.52 -16.28
CA ALA A 419 4.38 22.92 -17.58
C ALA A 419 3.60 23.63 -18.71
N TRP A 420 2.34 23.99 -18.46
CA TRP A 420 1.54 24.79 -19.39
C TRP A 420 2.17 26.15 -19.67
N GLN A 421 2.60 26.87 -18.62
CA GLN A 421 3.30 28.15 -18.79
C GLN A 421 4.62 28.03 -19.55
N ALA A 422 5.34 26.91 -19.39
CA ALA A 422 6.54 26.65 -20.18
C ALA A 422 6.20 26.45 -21.66
N TRP A 423 5.03 25.88 -21.96
CA TRP A 423 4.54 25.69 -23.33
C TRP A 423 4.12 27.01 -23.96
N GLU A 424 3.47 27.90 -23.19
CA GLU A 424 3.18 29.27 -23.64
C GLU A 424 4.44 30.07 -24.00
N ILE A 425 5.55 29.81 -23.32
CA ILE A 425 6.86 30.44 -23.60
C ILE A 425 7.56 29.79 -24.79
N PHE A 426 7.29 28.52 -25.07
CA PHE A 426 7.94 27.74 -26.13
C PHE A 426 6.90 26.99 -26.98
N PRO A 427 6.10 27.71 -27.78
CA PRO A 427 5.08 27.11 -28.63
C PRO A 427 5.66 26.20 -29.73
N GLU A 428 6.96 26.29 -30.02
CA GLU A 428 7.68 25.46 -31.00
C GLU A 428 7.68 23.97 -30.65
N VAL A 429 7.37 23.58 -29.41
CA VAL A 429 7.20 22.16 -29.03
C VAL A 429 5.86 21.59 -29.53
N THR A 430 4.89 22.42 -29.92
CA THR A 430 3.54 21.98 -30.33
C THR A 430 3.55 20.94 -31.46
N PRO A 431 4.28 21.14 -32.57
CA PRO A 431 4.35 20.16 -33.66
C PRO A 431 4.92 18.82 -33.20
N THR A 432 5.80 18.84 -32.19
CA THR A 432 6.35 17.61 -31.59
C THR A 432 5.28 16.84 -30.84
N PHE A 433 4.47 17.50 -30.01
CA PHE A 433 3.35 16.85 -29.34
C PHE A 433 2.31 16.31 -30.32
N GLU A 434 1.99 17.05 -31.38
CA GLU A 434 1.08 16.58 -32.41
C GLU A 434 1.61 15.38 -33.18
N MET A 435 2.91 15.39 -33.55
CA MET A 435 3.53 14.28 -34.26
C MET A 435 3.52 13.00 -33.41
N LEU A 436 3.90 13.12 -32.14
CA LEU A 436 3.89 11.98 -31.21
C LEU A 436 2.47 11.48 -30.94
N ALA A 437 1.45 12.34 -30.97
CA ALA A 437 0.06 11.92 -30.84
C ALA A 437 -0.45 11.22 -32.11
N LYS A 438 0.00 11.63 -33.30
CA LYS A 438 -0.38 11.02 -34.59
C LYS A 438 0.39 9.73 -34.89
N THR A 439 1.52 9.50 -34.23
CA THR A 439 2.36 8.32 -34.42
C THR A 439 2.54 7.58 -33.09
N PRO A 440 1.53 6.78 -32.68
CA PRO A 440 1.54 6.09 -31.40
C PRO A 440 2.74 5.15 -31.30
N PHE A 441 3.29 5.03 -30.09
CA PHE A 441 4.40 4.11 -29.80
C PHE A 441 5.70 4.41 -30.59
N MET A 442 5.90 5.66 -31.03
CA MET A 442 7.15 6.07 -31.69
C MET A 442 8.36 5.83 -30.78
N GLN A 443 9.38 5.17 -31.32
CA GLN A 443 10.66 5.00 -30.63
C GLN A 443 11.53 6.24 -30.82
N LEU A 444 12.05 6.77 -29.72
CA LEU A 444 12.88 7.97 -29.70
C LEU A 444 14.29 7.64 -29.21
N THR A 445 15.26 8.37 -29.75
CA THR A 445 16.67 8.40 -29.33
C THR A 445 17.07 9.82 -28.93
N THR A 446 18.24 9.98 -28.33
CA THR A 446 18.79 11.30 -27.95
C THR A 446 18.98 12.23 -29.16
N ASP A 447 19.27 11.67 -30.34
CA ASP A 447 19.51 12.44 -31.57
C ASP A 447 18.22 12.80 -32.32
N SER A 448 17.07 12.30 -31.86
CA SER A 448 15.79 12.60 -32.50
C SER A 448 15.47 14.10 -32.39
N PRO A 449 15.11 14.77 -33.51
CA PRO A 449 14.68 16.17 -33.48
C PRO A 449 13.49 16.40 -32.53
N LEU A 450 12.56 15.43 -32.47
CA LEU A 450 11.41 15.45 -31.57
C LEU A 450 11.85 15.39 -30.10
N PHE A 451 12.84 14.55 -29.80
CA PHE A 451 13.40 14.50 -28.45
C PHE A 451 14.11 15.81 -28.08
N LYS A 452 14.88 16.41 -28.99
CA LYS A 452 15.55 17.70 -28.77
C LYS A 452 14.56 18.85 -28.48
N GLN A 453 13.38 18.84 -29.11
CA GLN A 453 12.31 19.79 -28.79
C GLN A 453 11.75 19.58 -27.37
N ILE A 454 11.55 18.33 -26.95
CA ILE A 454 11.12 18.00 -25.57
C ILE A 454 12.21 18.32 -24.56
N GLU A 455 13.47 18.13 -24.90
CA GLU A 455 14.63 18.49 -24.10
C GLU A 455 14.64 20.01 -23.82
N ARG A 456 14.54 20.83 -24.88
CA ARG A 456 14.45 22.29 -24.77
C ARG A 456 13.23 22.72 -23.95
N TYR A 457 12.07 22.11 -24.20
CA TYR A 457 10.86 22.36 -23.41
C TYR A 457 11.05 22.05 -21.91
N THR A 458 11.76 20.97 -21.59
CA THR A 458 12.08 20.59 -20.21
C THR A 458 13.05 21.59 -19.57
N VAL A 459 14.04 22.10 -20.31
CA VAL A 459 14.91 23.20 -19.85
C VAL A 459 14.07 24.41 -19.44
N ILE A 460 13.16 24.87 -20.31
CA ILE A 460 12.29 26.04 -20.06
C ILE A 460 11.37 25.81 -18.86
N MET A 461 10.91 24.57 -18.66
CA MET A 461 10.14 24.19 -17.48
C MET A 461 10.92 24.41 -16.17
N TYR A 462 12.23 24.15 -16.17
CA TYR A 462 13.09 24.32 -15.00
C TYR A 462 13.67 25.73 -14.87
N ASP A 463 13.94 26.39 -15.99
CA ASP A 463 14.46 27.75 -16.08
C ASP A 463 13.94 28.46 -17.33
N LYS A 464 12.93 29.32 -17.12
CA LYS A 464 12.20 30.01 -18.19
C LYS A 464 13.07 30.97 -19.00
N LEU A 465 14.20 31.41 -18.46
CA LEU A 465 15.10 32.37 -19.08
C LEU A 465 16.36 31.72 -19.67
N SER A 466 16.54 30.41 -19.51
CA SER A 466 17.75 29.75 -19.98
C SER A 466 17.82 29.79 -21.52
N PRO A 467 18.97 30.17 -22.11
CA PRO A 467 19.18 30.10 -23.55
C PRO A 467 19.58 28.68 -24.03
N LEU A 468 19.85 27.75 -23.10
CA LEU A 468 20.44 26.45 -23.41
C LEU A 468 19.42 25.43 -23.92
N SER A 469 19.77 24.67 -24.95
CA SER A 469 18.92 23.56 -25.42
C SER A 469 19.30 22.21 -24.81
N ASP A 470 20.51 22.07 -24.30
CA ASP A 470 21.00 20.85 -23.68
C ASP A 470 20.68 20.84 -22.17
N ILE A 471 20.02 19.78 -21.72
CA ILE A 471 19.57 19.68 -20.33
C ILE A 471 20.71 19.38 -19.36
N ASN A 472 21.78 18.71 -19.79
CA ASN A 472 22.95 18.43 -18.94
C ASN A 472 23.75 19.72 -18.71
N LEU A 473 23.96 20.53 -19.74
CA LEU A 473 24.56 21.86 -19.59
C LEU A 473 23.70 22.77 -18.70
N THR A 474 22.37 22.69 -18.84
CA THR A 474 21.44 23.42 -17.97
C THR A 474 21.55 22.95 -16.51
N ARG A 475 21.70 21.65 -16.24
CA ARG A 475 21.92 21.12 -14.89
C ARG A 475 23.19 21.72 -14.27
N MET A 476 24.29 21.73 -15.03
CA MET A 476 25.55 22.32 -14.58
C MET A 476 25.39 23.82 -14.29
N GLU A 477 24.78 24.59 -15.18
CA GLU A 477 24.56 26.03 -14.99
C GLU A 477 23.69 26.33 -13.75
N LEU A 478 22.57 25.62 -13.61
CA LEU A 478 21.65 25.78 -12.48
C LEU A 478 22.30 25.45 -11.14
N PHE A 479 23.20 24.47 -11.11
CA PHE A 479 23.93 24.12 -9.90
C PHE A 479 25.04 25.15 -9.61
N CYS A 480 25.93 25.39 -10.57
CA CYS A 480 27.14 26.18 -10.37
C CYS A 480 26.87 27.69 -10.25
N LYS A 481 25.94 28.25 -11.04
CA LYS A 481 25.69 29.69 -11.08
C LYS A 481 24.49 30.12 -10.22
N ASN A 482 23.46 29.28 -10.16
CA ASN A 482 22.20 29.65 -9.49
C ASN A 482 22.04 29.01 -8.10
N GLY A 483 23.04 28.25 -7.63
CA GLY A 483 23.06 27.64 -6.29
C GLY A 483 21.89 26.68 -6.03
N ARG A 484 21.30 26.08 -7.08
CA ARG A 484 20.18 25.13 -6.90
C ARG A 484 20.68 23.83 -6.29
N THR A 485 19.90 23.28 -5.36
CA THR A 485 20.15 21.97 -4.78
C THR A 485 19.91 20.85 -5.80
N MET A 486 20.65 19.74 -5.69
CA MET A 486 20.59 18.61 -6.62
C MET A 486 19.19 18.04 -6.86
N ASP A 487 18.36 18.01 -5.82
CA ASP A 487 16.98 17.52 -5.92
C ASP A 487 16.07 18.43 -6.77
N LYS A 488 16.46 19.69 -7.00
CA LYS A 488 15.71 20.70 -7.78
C LYS A 488 16.24 20.88 -9.21
N LEU A 489 17.24 20.10 -9.62
CA LEU A 489 17.73 20.12 -10.98
C LEU A 489 16.77 19.36 -11.92
N PRO A 490 16.75 19.70 -13.22
CA PRO A 490 16.08 18.87 -14.21
C PRO A 490 16.71 17.46 -14.29
N PRO A 491 16.02 16.44 -14.83
CA PRO A 491 16.66 15.14 -15.11
C PRO A 491 17.85 15.27 -16.07
N THR A 492 18.78 14.32 -16.02
CA THR A 492 19.77 14.13 -17.09
C THR A 492 19.09 13.84 -18.42
N GLN A 493 19.80 14.04 -19.53
CA GLN A 493 19.29 13.73 -20.88
C GLN A 493 18.88 12.25 -21.01
N ASP A 494 19.66 11.33 -20.44
CA ASP A 494 19.32 9.89 -20.42
C ASP A 494 18.04 9.62 -19.61
N ALA A 495 17.95 10.15 -18.38
CA ALA A 495 16.76 9.98 -17.55
C ALA A 495 15.51 10.60 -18.19
N LEU A 496 15.67 11.75 -18.86
CA LEU A 496 14.59 12.40 -19.62
C LEU A 496 14.15 11.51 -20.78
N LEU A 497 15.08 10.92 -21.55
CA LEU A 497 14.72 10.02 -22.65
C LEU A 497 13.91 8.81 -22.16
N GLN A 498 14.30 8.20 -21.05
CA GLN A 498 13.54 7.08 -20.48
C GLN A 498 12.13 7.53 -20.05
N HIS A 499 12.00 8.74 -19.52
CA HIS A 499 10.70 9.31 -19.17
C HIS A 499 9.83 9.62 -20.39
N VAL A 500 10.41 10.20 -21.44
CA VAL A 500 9.72 10.49 -22.69
C VAL A 500 9.23 9.20 -23.35
N ARG A 501 10.03 8.13 -23.37
CA ARG A 501 9.60 6.81 -23.88
C ARG A 501 8.37 6.28 -23.15
N ARG A 502 8.35 6.35 -21.81
CA ARG A 502 7.16 5.99 -21.02
C ARG A 502 5.97 6.89 -21.32
N ALA A 503 6.19 8.19 -21.52
CA ALA A 503 5.15 9.13 -21.86
C ALA A 503 4.54 8.87 -23.24
N VAL A 504 5.38 8.60 -24.25
CA VAL A 504 4.94 8.22 -25.60
C VAL A 504 4.19 6.90 -25.59
N PHE A 505 4.61 5.93 -24.77
CA PHE A 505 3.86 4.68 -24.60
C PHE A 505 2.45 4.91 -24.05
N GLN A 506 2.33 5.66 -22.94
CA GLN A 506 1.03 5.94 -22.34
C GLN A 506 0.15 6.78 -23.27
N ALA A 507 0.73 7.80 -23.92
CA ALA A 507 0.02 8.60 -24.91
C ALA A 507 -0.40 7.75 -26.12
N GLY A 508 0.43 6.78 -26.52
CA GLY A 508 0.11 5.81 -27.58
C GLY A 508 -1.17 5.04 -27.30
N ILE A 509 -1.31 4.47 -26.09
CA ILE A 509 -2.53 3.78 -25.63
C ILE A 509 -3.76 4.67 -25.76
N TRP A 510 -3.62 5.93 -25.38
CA TRP A 510 -4.67 6.93 -25.44
C TRP A 510 -5.04 7.33 -26.86
N THR A 511 -4.07 7.48 -27.75
CA THR A 511 -4.30 7.93 -29.13
C THR A 511 -4.91 6.86 -30.03
N VAL A 512 -4.82 5.58 -29.63
CA VAL A 512 -5.46 4.45 -30.31
C VAL A 512 -6.79 4.04 -29.67
N SER A 513 -7.35 4.87 -28.78
CA SER A 513 -8.64 4.61 -28.12
C SER A 513 -9.84 4.72 -29.04
N ASP A 514 -9.62 5.01 -30.32
CA ASP A 514 -10.62 4.88 -31.37
C ASP A 514 -10.85 3.43 -31.80
N GLN A 515 -9.93 2.53 -31.47
CA GLN A 515 -10.01 1.10 -31.77
C GLN A 515 -10.44 0.32 -30.52
N PRO A 516 -11.47 -0.53 -30.56
CA PRO A 516 -11.85 -1.36 -29.40
C PRO A 516 -10.76 -2.36 -28.98
N GLN A 517 -9.92 -2.81 -29.92
CA GLN A 517 -8.87 -3.82 -29.71
C GLN A 517 -7.55 -3.35 -30.34
N PRO A 518 -6.89 -2.33 -29.78
CA PRO A 518 -5.65 -1.81 -30.33
C PRO A 518 -4.51 -2.79 -30.07
N HIS A 519 -3.58 -2.90 -31.03
CA HIS A 519 -2.32 -3.60 -30.80
C HIS A 519 -1.39 -2.73 -29.95
N VAL A 520 -1.23 -3.07 -28.67
CA VAL A 520 -0.35 -2.37 -27.73
C VAL A 520 0.98 -3.13 -27.60
N PRO A 521 2.13 -2.50 -27.87
CA PRO A 521 3.44 -3.14 -27.70
C PRO A 521 3.77 -3.40 -26.23
N SER A 522 4.77 -4.25 -25.96
CA SER A 522 5.20 -4.54 -24.59
C SER A 522 5.77 -3.30 -23.90
N PRO A 523 5.40 -3.04 -22.62
CA PRO A 523 6.00 -1.97 -21.82
C PRO A 523 7.53 -1.99 -21.79
N GLY A 524 8.15 -3.17 -21.88
CA GLY A 524 9.60 -3.35 -21.89
C GLY A 524 10.31 -2.60 -23.02
N GLN A 525 9.61 -2.34 -24.13
CA GLN A 525 10.13 -1.53 -25.25
C GLN A 525 10.13 -0.02 -24.96
N PHE A 526 9.52 0.41 -23.86
CA PHE A 526 9.30 1.82 -23.51
C PHE A 526 9.78 2.14 -22.09
N SER A 527 11.00 1.68 -21.76
CA SER A 527 11.69 2.03 -20.51
C SER A 527 10.96 1.57 -19.25
N TRP A 528 10.37 0.37 -19.33
CA TRP A 528 9.95 -0.45 -18.20
C TRP A 528 10.79 -1.72 -18.13
N SER A 529 10.93 -2.26 -16.93
CA SER A 529 11.54 -3.57 -16.68
C SER A 529 10.64 -4.39 -15.78
N GLU A 530 10.70 -5.70 -15.91
CA GLU A 530 9.94 -6.62 -15.06
C GLU A 530 10.79 -7.03 -13.86
N ASP A 531 10.22 -6.90 -12.66
CA ASP A 531 10.83 -7.30 -11.38
C ASP A 531 9.75 -8.00 -10.53
N ASP A 532 9.95 -9.28 -10.25
CA ASP A 532 9.02 -10.14 -9.49
C ASP A 532 7.56 -10.09 -10.02
N GLY A 533 7.41 -10.19 -11.35
CA GLY A 533 6.10 -10.13 -12.03
C GLY A 533 5.47 -8.74 -12.07
N LYS A 534 6.19 -7.70 -11.64
CA LYS A 534 5.71 -6.30 -11.62
C LYS A 534 6.56 -5.43 -12.53
N TRP A 535 5.90 -4.57 -13.28
CA TRP A 535 6.57 -3.55 -14.06
C TRP A 535 7.10 -2.41 -13.18
N VAL A 536 8.40 -2.17 -13.26
CA VAL A 536 9.10 -1.05 -12.60
C VAL A 536 9.74 -0.12 -13.65
N PRO A 537 9.78 1.21 -13.40
CA PRO A 537 10.37 2.13 -14.37
C PRO A 537 11.88 1.92 -14.49
N LYS A 538 12.37 1.83 -15.73
CA LYS A 538 13.80 1.94 -16.02
C LYS A 538 14.19 3.41 -15.99
N TRP A 539 14.87 3.84 -14.93
CA TRP A 539 15.14 5.26 -14.70
C TRP A 539 16.28 5.82 -15.55
N ILE A 540 17.38 5.06 -15.67
CA ILE A 540 18.60 5.42 -16.38
C ILE A 540 19.14 4.19 -17.15
N THR A 541 19.95 4.44 -18.17
CA THR A 541 20.67 3.43 -18.95
C THR A 541 22.18 3.56 -18.83
N ILE A 542 22.67 4.76 -18.47
CA ILE A 542 24.07 5.00 -18.15
C ILE A 542 24.32 4.81 -16.65
N LEU A 543 25.59 4.66 -16.28
CA LEU A 543 26.00 4.51 -14.88
C LEU A 543 25.70 5.79 -14.08
N GLU A 544 25.43 5.64 -12.80
CA GLU A 544 25.38 6.78 -11.87
C GLU A 544 26.79 7.34 -11.65
N VAL A 545 26.89 8.60 -11.23
CA VAL A 545 28.17 9.32 -11.07
C VAL A 545 29.21 8.48 -10.33
N SER A 546 28.85 7.89 -9.17
CA SER A 546 29.80 7.13 -8.33
C SER A 546 30.42 5.88 -8.99
N LYS A 547 29.87 5.46 -10.13
CA LYS A 547 30.35 4.31 -10.92
C LYS A 547 30.95 4.73 -12.26
N ALA A 548 30.61 5.93 -12.74
CA ALA A 548 31.06 6.45 -14.03
C ALA A 548 32.35 7.27 -13.90
N CYS A 549 32.44 8.08 -12.84
CA CYS A 549 33.52 9.02 -12.55
C CYS A 549 34.22 8.65 -11.23
#